data_AF-A0A7L7VZ95-F1
#
_entry.id   AF-A0A7L7VZ95-F1
#
_cell.length_a   1.000
_cell.length_b   1.000
_cell.length_c   1.000
_cell.angle_alpha   90.00
_cell.angle_beta   90.00
_cell.angle_gamma   90.00
#
_symmetry.space_group_name_H-M   'P 1'
#
loop_
_entity.id
_entity.type
_entity.pdbx_description
1 polymer ?
#
loop_
_entity_poly.entity_id
_entity_poly.type
_entity_poly.pdbx_seq_one_letter_code
_entity_poly.pdbx_strand_id
1 'polypeptide(L)'
;MNSSTAPLPTVEDLSAAGIPAARAKAWLNRLEELEGFMAARGGRYPRALTGGRHESNLYYWLAYQRTTQAAQPLLRILHERIPGWDMPRRRNGLPFAEGVKAVKEYRAAHGSWPSCRSRNEDVFLLATWLKGQRIAFRAGSMEPSRKELFDREVPGWNETVQETWERTVQEIATFRARNGRLPAYSSKERSERRLSRWLGDYRRGRNLTPERRAFLDEHLPGWAIDGRFRSGRTAHRQAAA
;
A
#
# COMPACT_ATOMS: atom_id res chain seq x y z
N MET A 1 0.68 -0.69 -29.70
CA MET A 1 -0.72 -0.82 -30.17
C MET A 1 -1.21 0.58 -30.44
N ASN A 2 -1.51 0.87 -31.71
CA ASN A 2 -1.67 2.21 -32.27
C ASN A 2 -2.83 2.96 -31.59
N SER A 3 -2.50 4.04 -30.87
CA SER A 3 -3.46 5.07 -30.51
C SER A 3 -3.94 5.72 -31.80
N SER A 4 -5.19 5.48 -32.18
CA SER A 4 -5.85 6.15 -33.30
C SER A 4 -5.88 7.66 -33.02
N THR A 5 -4.97 8.41 -33.62
CA THR A 5 -4.91 9.88 -33.52
C THR A 5 -5.92 10.48 -34.48
N ALA A 6 -7.22 10.24 -34.24
CA ALA A 6 -8.26 11.01 -34.93
C ALA A 6 -8.15 12.48 -34.49
N PRO A 7 -8.22 13.47 -35.40
CA PRO A 7 -8.14 14.89 -35.04
C PRO A 7 -9.25 15.24 -34.04
N LEU A 8 -8.93 16.13 -33.09
CA LEU A 8 -9.94 16.62 -32.13
C LEU A 8 -11.07 17.28 -32.90
N PRO A 9 -12.34 17.01 -32.55
CA PRO A 9 -13.47 17.71 -33.16
C PRO A 9 -13.38 19.20 -32.85
N THR A 10 -13.75 20.01 -33.82
CA THR A 10 -13.69 21.47 -33.70
C THR A 10 -14.82 22.00 -32.82
N VAL A 11 -14.68 23.25 -32.37
CA VAL A 11 -15.76 23.93 -31.62
C VAL A 11 -17.03 24.01 -32.48
N GLU A 12 -16.90 24.10 -33.79
CA GLU A 12 -18.01 24.13 -34.74
C GLU A 12 -18.76 22.80 -34.79
N ASP A 13 -18.04 21.66 -34.78
CA ASP A 13 -18.64 20.32 -34.74
C ASP A 13 -19.45 20.08 -33.46
N LEU A 14 -18.92 20.54 -32.32
CA LEU A 14 -19.62 20.44 -31.03
C LEU A 14 -20.79 21.42 -30.92
N SER A 15 -20.68 22.58 -31.56
CA SER A 15 -21.77 23.56 -31.66
C SER A 15 -22.92 23.04 -32.53
N ALA A 16 -22.60 22.37 -33.64
CA ALA A 16 -23.58 21.68 -34.48
C ALA A 16 -24.31 20.56 -33.70
N ALA A 17 -23.65 19.94 -32.72
CA ALA A 17 -24.24 18.94 -31.83
C ALA A 17 -25.04 19.53 -30.65
N GLY A 18 -25.32 20.84 -30.66
CA GLY A 18 -26.17 21.52 -29.67
C GLY A 18 -25.46 21.97 -28.39
N ILE A 19 -24.11 22.00 -28.37
CA ILE A 19 -23.32 22.45 -27.22
C ILE A 19 -22.90 23.90 -27.44
N PRO A 20 -23.17 24.85 -26.51
CA PRO A 20 -22.75 26.23 -26.68
C PRO A 20 -21.24 26.34 -26.96
N ALA A 21 -20.85 27.09 -28.00
CA ALA A 21 -19.47 27.20 -28.46
C ALA A 21 -18.47 27.57 -27.34
N ALA A 22 -18.86 28.45 -26.41
CA ALA A 22 -18.05 28.80 -25.25
C ALA A 22 -17.81 27.60 -24.30
N ARG A 23 -18.83 26.77 -24.09
CA ARG A 23 -18.74 25.54 -23.28
C ARG A 23 -17.89 24.48 -23.99
N ALA A 24 -18.08 24.31 -25.30
CA ALA A 24 -17.28 23.38 -26.11
C ALA A 24 -15.79 23.75 -26.08
N LYS A 25 -15.45 25.03 -26.29
CA LYS A 25 -14.08 25.53 -26.21
C LYS A 25 -13.46 25.31 -24.83
N ALA A 26 -14.17 25.69 -23.76
CA ALA A 26 -13.68 25.49 -22.39
C ALA A 26 -13.47 24.00 -22.05
N TRP A 27 -14.30 23.11 -22.60
CA TRP A 27 -14.18 21.67 -22.41
C TRP A 27 -12.99 21.07 -23.17
N LEU A 28 -12.78 21.46 -24.44
CA LEU A 28 -11.64 21.00 -25.25
C LEU A 28 -10.30 21.42 -24.63
N ASN A 29 -10.20 22.67 -24.14
CA ASN A 29 -8.99 23.13 -23.44
C ASN A 29 -8.67 22.27 -22.21
N ARG A 30 -9.70 21.85 -21.45
CA ARG A 30 -9.51 20.98 -20.28
C ARG A 30 -9.10 19.57 -20.66
N LEU A 31 -9.58 19.07 -21.80
CA LEU A 31 -9.17 17.78 -22.34
C LEU A 31 -7.69 17.79 -22.74
N GLU A 32 -7.23 18.84 -23.43
CA GLU A 32 -5.81 19.01 -23.80
C GLU A 32 -4.91 19.13 -22.56
N GLU A 33 -5.32 19.92 -21.55
CA GLU A 33 -4.60 20.02 -20.27
C GLU A 33 -4.44 18.63 -19.61
N LEU A 34 -5.49 17.81 -19.69
CA LEU A 34 -5.50 16.46 -19.14
C LEU A 34 -4.62 15.48 -19.93
N GLU A 35 -4.71 15.48 -21.25
CA GLU A 35 -3.85 14.66 -22.13
C GLU A 35 -2.37 15.01 -21.92
N GLY A 36 -2.04 16.31 -21.87
CA GLY A 36 -0.69 16.79 -21.59
C GLY A 36 -0.20 16.38 -20.20
N PHE A 37 -1.05 16.48 -19.18
CA PHE A 37 -0.75 16.01 -17.83
C PHE A 37 -0.46 14.50 -17.79
N MET A 38 -1.29 13.70 -18.47
CA MET A 38 -1.14 12.24 -18.52
C MET A 38 0.14 11.87 -19.28
N ALA A 39 0.42 12.50 -20.42
CA ALA A 39 1.65 12.28 -21.18
C ALA A 39 2.91 12.57 -20.33
N ALA A 40 2.92 13.70 -19.61
CA ALA A 40 4.03 14.10 -18.75
C ALA A 40 4.25 13.16 -17.53
N ARG A 41 3.23 12.39 -17.14
CA ARG A 41 3.27 11.47 -15.98
C ARG A 41 3.12 10.00 -16.38
N GLY A 42 3.41 9.65 -17.64
CA GLY A 42 3.44 8.27 -18.12
C GLY A 42 2.08 7.59 -18.14
N GLY A 43 1.02 8.29 -18.53
CA GLY A 43 -0.36 7.78 -18.62
C GLY A 43 -1.14 7.77 -17.30
N ARG A 44 -0.59 8.39 -16.25
CA ARG A 44 -1.25 8.46 -14.93
C ARG A 44 -2.39 9.47 -14.91
N TYR A 45 -3.55 9.06 -14.40
CA TYR A 45 -4.69 9.95 -14.13
C TYR A 45 -4.45 10.98 -13.00
N PRO A 46 -5.06 12.18 -13.07
CA PRO A 46 -5.01 13.19 -12.01
C PRO A 46 -5.57 12.70 -10.67
N ARG A 47 -5.03 13.21 -9.55
CA ARG A 47 -5.42 12.84 -8.19
C ARG A 47 -5.83 14.04 -7.35
N ALA A 48 -6.83 13.83 -6.49
CA ALA A 48 -7.49 14.88 -5.72
C ALA A 48 -6.62 15.49 -4.61
N LEU A 49 -5.92 14.63 -3.85
CA LEU A 49 -5.35 14.96 -2.54
C LEU A 49 -3.81 14.95 -2.50
N THR A 50 -3.17 14.58 -3.60
CA THR A 50 -1.71 14.42 -3.71
C THR A 50 -1.06 15.29 -4.80
N GLY A 51 -1.88 16.04 -5.53
CA GLY A 51 -1.43 16.95 -6.59
C GLY A 51 -1.40 18.41 -6.16
N GLY A 52 -0.65 19.24 -6.90
CA GLY A 52 -0.80 20.70 -6.82
C GLY A 52 -2.20 21.12 -7.28
N ARG A 53 -2.60 22.37 -7.01
CA ARG A 53 -3.96 22.91 -7.30
C ARG A 53 -4.46 22.57 -8.72
N HIS A 54 -3.57 22.57 -9.70
CA HIS A 54 -3.88 22.21 -11.09
C HIS A 54 -4.30 20.74 -11.27
N GLU A 55 -3.60 19.78 -10.64
CA GLU A 55 -3.93 18.34 -10.72
C GLU A 55 -5.25 18.04 -10.01
N SER A 56 -5.50 18.66 -8.85
CA SER A 56 -6.77 18.53 -8.13
C SER A 56 -7.94 19.06 -8.96
N ASN A 57 -7.75 20.17 -9.68
CA ASN A 57 -8.79 20.72 -10.57
C ASN A 57 -9.11 19.77 -11.74
N LEU A 58 -8.09 19.20 -12.39
CA LEU A 58 -8.30 18.19 -13.44
C LEU A 58 -9.00 16.94 -12.90
N TYR A 59 -8.66 16.55 -11.66
CA TYR A 59 -9.34 15.46 -10.98
C TYR A 59 -10.83 15.72 -10.77
N TYR A 60 -11.19 16.86 -10.18
CA TYR A 60 -12.60 17.19 -9.92
C TYR A 60 -13.37 17.44 -11.20
N TRP A 61 -12.73 17.98 -12.24
CA TRP A 61 -13.32 18.13 -13.57
C TRP A 61 -13.70 16.77 -14.17
N LEU A 62 -12.78 15.77 -14.15
CA LEU A 62 -13.10 14.41 -14.58
C LEU A 62 -14.22 13.77 -13.75
N ALA A 63 -14.22 13.99 -12.44
CA ALA A 63 -15.28 13.51 -11.56
C ALA A 63 -16.65 14.13 -11.92
N TYR A 64 -16.67 15.42 -12.24
CA TYR A 64 -17.87 16.14 -12.65
C TYR A 64 -18.45 15.63 -13.99
N GLN A 65 -17.60 15.19 -14.94
CA GLN A 65 -18.06 14.59 -16.19
C GLN A 65 -18.76 13.23 -15.99
N ARG A 66 -18.51 12.52 -14.88
CA ARG A 66 -19.17 11.24 -14.56
C ARG A 66 -20.54 11.43 -13.92
N THR A 67 -20.70 12.49 -13.13
CA THR A 67 -21.91 12.76 -12.36
C THR A 67 -22.93 13.58 -13.13
N THR A 68 -22.44 14.45 -14.00
CA THR A 68 -23.28 15.20 -14.92
C THR A 68 -23.58 14.26 -16.09
N GLN A 69 -24.83 14.11 -16.50
CA GLN A 69 -25.16 13.53 -17.82
C GLN A 69 -24.59 14.47 -18.90
N ALA A 70 -23.27 14.43 -19.10
CA ALA A 70 -22.62 15.23 -20.11
C ALA A 70 -23.23 14.82 -21.47
N ALA A 71 -23.38 15.81 -22.36
CA ALA A 71 -23.94 15.55 -23.68
C ALA A 71 -23.20 14.36 -24.33
N GLN A 72 -23.94 13.41 -24.90
CA GLN A 72 -23.39 12.20 -25.53
C GLN A 72 -22.18 12.47 -26.45
N PRO A 73 -22.13 13.58 -27.23
CA PRO A 73 -20.96 13.91 -28.03
C PRO A 73 -19.66 14.09 -27.23
N LEU A 74 -19.71 14.73 -26.06
CA LEU A 74 -18.53 14.96 -25.20
C LEU A 74 -18.06 13.67 -24.52
N LEU A 75 -19.01 12.85 -24.09
CA LEU A 75 -18.70 11.56 -23.49
C LEU A 75 -18.01 10.65 -24.49
N ARG A 76 -18.48 10.62 -25.75
CA ARG A 76 -17.85 9.84 -26.81
C ARG A 76 -16.38 10.21 -27.00
N ILE A 77 -16.06 11.51 -27.05
CA ILE A 77 -14.68 12.00 -27.19
C ILE A 77 -13.82 11.54 -26.01
N LEU A 78 -14.32 11.63 -24.77
CA LEU A 78 -13.59 11.14 -23.60
C LEU A 78 -13.34 9.63 -23.66
N HIS A 79 -14.30 8.82 -24.12
CA HIS A 79 -14.12 7.36 -24.24
C HIS A 79 -13.08 7.00 -25.30
N GLU A 80 -13.07 7.71 -26.42
CA GLU A 80 -12.10 7.50 -27.50
C GLU A 80 -10.69 7.96 -27.11
N ARG A 81 -10.56 9.11 -26.42
CA ARG A 81 -9.26 9.73 -26.10
C ARG A 81 -8.65 9.27 -24.78
N ILE A 82 -9.48 8.99 -23.79
CA ILE A 82 -9.04 8.63 -22.43
C ILE A 82 -9.71 7.33 -22.00
N PRO A 83 -9.28 6.17 -22.55
CA PRO A 83 -9.90 4.89 -22.26
C PRO A 83 -9.95 4.61 -20.75
N GLY A 84 -11.14 4.39 -20.19
CA GLY A 84 -11.33 4.13 -18.76
C GLY A 84 -11.46 5.38 -17.87
N TRP A 85 -11.66 6.57 -18.46
CA TRP A 85 -11.99 7.79 -17.71
C TRP A 85 -13.31 7.69 -16.93
N ASP A 86 -14.29 6.93 -17.45
CA ASP A 86 -15.63 6.71 -16.92
C ASP A 86 -15.65 5.66 -15.80
N MET A 87 -14.58 4.88 -15.68
CA MET A 87 -14.43 3.87 -14.64
C MET A 87 -14.72 4.50 -13.28
N PRO A 88 -15.75 4.03 -12.55
CA PRO A 88 -15.99 4.50 -11.20
C PRO A 88 -14.70 4.25 -10.43
N ARG A 89 -14.15 5.28 -9.78
CA ARG A 89 -13.03 5.08 -8.84
C ARG A 89 -13.47 3.99 -7.89
N ARG A 90 -12.86 2.81 -8.05
CA ARG A 90 -13.44 1.56 -7.58
C ARG A 90 -13.65 1.69 -6.08
N ARG A 91 -14.91 1.81 -5.66
CA ARG A 91 -15.33 1.61 -4.27
C ARG A 91 -14.79 0.26 -3.73
N ASN A 92 -14.46 -0.65 -4.66
CA ASN A 92 -13.86 -1.97 -4.48
C ASN A 92 -12.40 -2.09 -4.99
N GLY A 93 -11.54 -1.05 -4.87
CA GLY A 93 -10.08 -1.14 -5.04
C GLY A 93 -9.53 -1.76 -6.35
N LEU A 94 -8.21 -2.02 -6.39
CA LEU A 94 -7.49 -2.57 -7.56
C LEU A 94 -8.09 -3.91 -8.03
N PRO A 95 -8.09 -4.23 -9.35
CA PRO A 95 -8.34 -5.58 -9.83
C PRO A 95 -7.49 -6.60 -9.07
N PHE A 96 -8.04 -7.79 -8.80
CA PHE A 96 -7.40 -8.74 -7.89
C PHE A 96 -5.95 -9.08 -8.28
N ALA A 97 -5.71 -9.43 -9.54
CA ALA A 97 -4.37 -9.76 -10.04
C ALA A 97 -3.38 -8.58 -9.94
N GLU A 98 -3.84 -7.36 -10.26
CA GLU A 98 -3.01 -6.15 -10.16
C GLU A 98 -2.70 -5.80 -8.70
N GLY A 99 -3.67 -5.95 -7.80
CA GLY A 99 -3.47 -5.74 -6.36
C GLY A 99 -2.45 -6.72 -5.79
N VAL A 100 -2.54 -8.01 -6.14
CA VAL A 100 -1.55 -9.03 -5.73
C VAL A 100 -0.14 -8.66 -6.22
N LYS A 101 -0.02 -8.31 -7.51
CA LYS A 101 1.25 -7.87 -8.11
C LYS A 101 1.82 -6.64 -7.39
N ALA A 102 1.00 -5.62 -7.17
CA ALA A 102 1.42 -4.40 -6.49
C ALA A 102 1.87 -4.65 -5.03
N VAL A 103 1.18 -5.53 -4.29
CA VAL A 103 1.62 -5.91 -2.93
C VAL A 103 2.95 -6.67 -2.98
N LYS A 104 3.11 -7.61 -3.93
CA LYS A 104 4.36 -8.36 -4.12
C LYS A 104 5.54 -7.42 -4.40
N GLU A 105 5.39 -6.53 -5.35
CA GLU A 105 6.42 -5.54 -5.73
C GLU A 105 6.74 -4.59 -4.58
N TYR A 106 5.73 -4.08 -3.89
CA TYR A 106 5.93 -3.22 -2.72
C TYR A 106 6.69 -3.96 -1.61
N ARG A 107 6.35 -5.22 -1.36
CA ARG A 107 7.01 -6.04 -0.34
C ARG A 107 8.46 -6.34 -0.71
N ALA A 108 8.74 -6.60 -1.99
CA ALA A 108 10.10 -6.80 -2.47
C ALA A 108 10.95 -5.52 -2.35
N ALA A 109 10.40 -4.36 -2.72
CA ALA A 109 11.12 -3.10 -2.68
C ALA A 109 11.35 -2.57 -1.26
N HIS A 110 10.34 -2.68 -0.39
CA HIS A 110 10.37 -2.05 0.94
C HIS A 110 10.60 -3.01 2.11
N GLY A 111 10.43 -4.32 1.92
CA GLY A 111 10.54 -5.33 2.99
C GLY A 111 9.46 -5.21 4.07
N SER A 112 8.45 -4.36 3.87
CA SER A 112 7.37 -4.08 4.82
C SER A 112 6.02 -4.14 4.12
N TRP A 113 4.96 -4.40 4.89
CA TRP A 113 3.59 -4.33 4.37
C TRP A 113 3.19 -2.88 4.04
N PRO A 114 2.36 -2.66 3.01
CA PRO A 114 1.73 -1.36 2.78
C PRO A 114 0.99 -0.90 4.04
N SER A 115 1.15 0.38 4.38
CA SER A 115 0.56 0.93 5.61
C SER A 115 -0.56 1.92 5.30
N CYS A 116 -1.71 1.74 5.96
CA CYS A 116 -2.80 2.71 5.96
C CYS A 116 -2.49 3.99 6.77
N ARG A 117 -1.27 4.13 7.31
CA ARG A 117 -0.74 5.39 7.87
C ARG A 117 0.26 6.07 6.94
N SER A 118 0.47 5.53 5.74
CA SER A 118 1.38 6.13 4.76
C SER A 118 0.84 7.49 4.32
N ARG A 119 1.75 8.48 4.20
CA ARG A 119 1.45 9.78 3.56
C ARG A 119 1.31 9.64 2.04
N ASN A 120 1.82 8.55 1.47
CA ASN A 120 1.65 8.23 0.05
C ASN A 120 0.29 7.54 -0.14
N GLU A 121 -0.60 8.20 -0.89
CA GLU A 121 -1.95 7.73 -1.19
C GLU A 121 -1.95 6.38 -1.92
N ASP A 122 -0.98 6.09 -2.79
CA ASP A 122 -0.91 4.79 -3.48
C ASP A 122 -0.65 3.65 -2.49
N VAL A 123 0.26 3.88 -1.54
CA VAL A 123 0.57 2.93 -0.47
C VAL A 123 -0.61 2.80 0.49
N PHE A 124 -1.30 3.90 0.78
CA PHE A 124 -2.51 3.90 1.61
C PHE A 124 -3.65 3.10 0.95
N LEU A 125 -3.89 3.31 -0.34
CA LEU A 125 -4.91 2.61 -1.12
C LEU A 125 -4.59 1.12 -1.23
N LEU A 126 -3.32 0.78 -1.50
CA LEU A 126 -2.85 -0.60 -1.54
C LEU A 126 -3.00 -1.29 -0.17
N ALA A 127 -2.70 -0.59 0.92
CA ALA A 127 -2.90 -1.09 2.28
C ALA A 127 -4.37 -1.31 2.62
N THR A 128 -5.23 -0.40 2.17
CA THR A 128 -6.68 -0.49 2.37
C THR A 128 -7.28 -1.64 1.58
N TRP A 129 -6.82 -1.82 0.34
CA TRP A 129 -7.19 -2.97 -0.50
C TRP A 129 -6.77 -4.29 0.16
N LEU A 130 -5.51 -4.43 0.59
CA LEU A 130 -5.02 -5.64 1.26
C LEU A 130 -5.79 -5.92 2.56
N LYS A 131 -6.15 -4.88 3.32
CA LYS A 131 -7.01 -5.00 4.51
C LYS A 131 -8.38 -5.58 4.14
N GLY A 132 -8.99 -5.12 3.05
CA GLY A 132 -10.26 -5.67 2.55
C GLY A 132 -10.16 -7.17 2.22
N GLN A 133 -9.07 -7.59 1.56
CA GLN A 133 -8.83 -9.00 1.25
C GLN A 133 -8.69 -9.86 2.51
N ARG A 134 -7.95 -9.38 3.52
CA ARG A 134 -7.83 -10.07 4.82
C ARG A 134 -9.17 -10.22 5.54
N ILE A 135 -10.03 -9.21 5.46
CA ILE A 135 -11.38 -9.26 6.06
C ILE A 135 -12.24 -10.30 5.33
N ALA A 136 -12.26 -10.29 4.00
CA ALA A 136 -13.01 -11.27 3.21
C ALA A 136 -12.55 -12.70 3.49
N PHE A 137 -11.24 -12.92 3.61
CA PHE A 137 -10.68 -14.23 3.99
C PHE A 137 -11.15 -14.69 5.37
N ARG A 138 -11.08 -13.82 6.39
CA ARG A 138 -11.53 -14.16 7.75
C ARG A 138 -13.04 -14.38 7.85
N ALA A 139 -13.81 -13.73 6.97
CA ALA A 139 -15.24 -13.93 6.86
C ALA A 139 -15.62 -15.20 6.08
N GLY A 140 -14.65 -15.95 5.54
CA GLY A 140 -14.90 -17.14 4.72
C GLY A 140 -15.52 -16.84 3.34
N SER A 141 -15.55 -15.57 2.92
CA SER A 141 -16.15 -15.14 1.65
C SER A 141 -15.13 -14.99 0.52
N MET A 142 -13.87 -15.36 0.77
CA MET A 142 -12.82 -15.39 -0.25
C MET A 142 -12.88 -16.70 -1.04
N GLU A 143 -12.87 -16.57 -2.36
CA GLU A 143 -12.83 -17.70 -3.26
C GLU A 143 -11.47 -18.46 -3.15
N PRO A 144 -11.46 -19.81 -3.20
CA PRO A 144 -10.25 -20.61 -2.97
C PRO A 144 -9.09 -20.29 -3.92
N SER A 145 -9.34 -20.10 -5.22
CA SER A 145 -8.28 -19.79 -6.19
C SER A 145 -7.59 -18.45 -5.89
N ARG A 146 -8.33 -17.48 -5.33
CA ARG A 146 -7.75 -16.22 -4.83
C ARG A 146 -6.82 -16.43 -3.66
N LYS A 147 -7.20 -17.30 -2.71
CA LYS A 147 -6.35 -17.65 -1.57
C LYS A 147 -5.05 -18.31 -2.04
N GLU A 148 -5.14 -19.29 -2.94
CA GLU A 148 -3.97 -20.00 -3.47
C GLU A 148 -2.99 -19.04 -4.17
N LEU A 149 -3.53 -18.10 -4.97
CA LEU A 149 -2.69 -17.08 -5.60
C LEU A 149 -1.97 -16.22 -4.57
N PHE A 150 -2.67 -15.79 -3.53
CA PHE A 150 -2.08 -14.98 -2.47
C PHE A 150 -1.01 -15.74 -1.67
N ASP A 151 -1.26 -17.01 -1.33
CA ASP A 151 -0.31 -17.85 -0.60
C ASP A 151 0.97 -18.06 -1.41
N ARG A 152 0.85 -18.23 -2.73
CA ARG A 152 1.99 -18.38 -3.65
C ARG A 152 2.76 -17.09 -3.86
N GLU A 153 2.06 -16.00 -4.18
CA GLU A 153 2.70 -14.75 -4.64
C GLU A 153 3.09 -13.80 -3.49
N VAL A 154 2.37 -13.87 -2.37
CA VAL A 154 2.54 -12.95 -1.24
C VAL A 154 2.52 -13.73 0.10
N PRO A 155 3.54 -14.56 0.39
CA PRO A 155 3.53 -15.43 1.57
C PRO A 155 3.34 -14.66 2.89
N GLY A 156 2.43 -15.10 3.75
CA GLY A 156 2.14 -14.44 5.03
C GLY A 156 1.23 -13.21 4.92
N TRP A 157 0.56 -13.01 3.77
CA TRP A 157 -0.38 -11.92 3.57
C TRP A 157 -1.55 -11.91 4.55
N ASN A 158 -1.93 -13.03 5.16
CA ASN A 158 -3.07 -13.17 6.08
C ASN A 158 -2.69 -13.43 7.54
N GLU A 159 -1.39 -13.42 7.87
CA GLU A 159 -0.91 -13.69 9.23
C GLU A 159 -1.59 -12.79 10.27
N THR A 160 -1.96 -13.41 11.38
CA THR A 160 -2.42 -12.77 12.59
C THR A 160 -1.27 -12.06 13.30
N VAL A 161 -1.63 -11.19 14.26
CA VAL A 161 -0.64 -10.53 15.11
C VAL A 161 0.18 -11.55 15.90
N GLN A 162 -0.45 -12.65 16.33
CA GLN A 162 0.20 -13.72 17.09
C GLN A 162 1.18 -14.49 16.20
N GLU A 163 0.78 -14.95 15.02
CA GLU A 163 1.68 -15.65 14.08
C GLU A 163 2.85 -14.76 13.64
N THR A 164 2.58 -13.47 13.40
CA THR A 164 3.64 -12.49 13.10
C THR A 164 4.63 -12.37 14.26
N TRP A 165 4.13 -12.39 15.50
CA TRP A 165 4.92 -12.30 16.71
C TRP A 165 5.80 -13.54 16.88
N GLU A 166 5.23 -14.74 16.83
CA GLU A 166 5.93 -16.02 16.95
C GLU A 166 7.00 -16.18 15.86
N ARG A 167 6.66 -15.86 14.60
CA ARG A 167 7.65 -15.86 13.51
C ARG A 167 8.81 -14.91 13.79
N THR A 168 8.54 -13.72 14.32
CA THR A 168 9.60 -12.74 14.63
C THR A 168 10.51 -13.26 15.74
N VAL A 169 9.94 -13.93 16.76
CA VAL A 169 10.73 -14.61 17.80
C VAL A 169 11.63 -15.67 17.17
N GLN A 170 11.08 -16.53 16.30
CA GLN A 170 11.84 -17.57 15.62
C GLN A 170 12.95 -17.01 14.70
N GLU A 171 12.69 -15.89 14.04
CA GLU A 171 13.69 -15.20 13.22
C GLU A 171 14.86 -14.68 14.07
N ILE A 172 14.58 -14.12 15.25
CA ILE A 172 15.61 -13.70 16.21
C ILE A 172 16.37 -14.90 16.76
N ALA A 173 15.68 -16.00 17.08
CA ALA A 173 16.29 -17.22 17.59
C ALA A 173 17.26 -17.80 16.55
N THR A 174 16.83 -17.85 15.29
CA THR A 174 17.65 -18.28 14.15
C THR A 174 18.83 -17.33 13.92
N PHE A 175 18.61 -16.02 13.99
CA PHE A 175 19.69 -15.03 13.88
C PHE A 175 20.74 -15.25 14.97
N ARG A 176 20.30 -15.47 16.22
CA ARG A 176 21.19 -15.73 17.35
C ARG A 176 21.96 -17.04 17.20
N ALA A 177 21.28 -18.11 16.79
CA ALA A 177 21.94 -19.40 16.54
C ALA A 177 23.05 -19.28 15.49
N ARG A 178 22.85 -18.45 14.46
CA ARG A 178 23.84 -18.21 13.40
C ARG A 178 24.97 -17.26 13.81
N ASN A 179 24.66 -16.20 14.56
CA ASN A 179 25.62 -15.11 14.83
C ASN A 179 26.20 -15.14 16.25
N GLY A 180 25.71 -16.02 17.13
CA GLY A 180 26.08 -16.07 18.55
C GLY A 180 25.61 -14.88 19.40
N ARG A 181 24.90 -13.91 18.79
CA ARG A 181 24.47 -12.65 19.44
C ARG A 181 23.05 -12.25 19.06
N LEU A 182 22.45 -11.36 19.84
CA LEU A 182 21.17 -10.75 19.51
C LEU A 182 21.33 -9.67 18.41
N PRO A 183 20.25 -9.38 17.64
CA PRO A 183 20.22 -8.30 16.65
C PRO A 183 20.56 -6.93 17.24
N ALA A 184 21.44 -6.19 16.58
CA ALA A 184 21.89 -4.87 17.00
C ALA A 184 21.31 -3.74 16.14
N TYR A 185 20.92 -2.65 16.78
CA TYR A 185 20.37 -1.47 16.10
C TYR A 185 21.43 -0.72 15.27
N SER A 186 22.71 -0.88 15.61
CA SER A 186 23.84 -0.28 14.89
C SER A 186 24.19 -0.98 13.59
N SER A 187 23.55 -2.12 13.28
CA SER A 187 23.83 -2.86 12.04
C SER A 187 23.46 -2.03 10.81
N LYS A 188 24.28 -2.17 9.75
CA LYS A 188 23.96 -1.57 8.43
C LYS A 188 22.75 -2.26 7.80
N GLU A 189 22.54 -3.53 8.12
CA GLU A 189 21.45 -4.33 7.58
C GLU A 189 20.09 -3.89 8.13
N ARG A 190 19.14 -3.66 7.23
CA ARG A 190 17.81 -3.15 7.59
C ARG A 190 16.99 -4.21 8.32
N SER A 191 17.13 -5.48 7.93
CA SER A 191 16.42 -6.60 8.57
C SER A 191 16.86 -6.76 10.04
N GLU A 192 18.17 -6.67 10.32
CA GLU A 192 18.69 -6.74 11.69
C GLU A 192 18.22 -5.57 12.56
N ARG A 193 18.24 -4.33 12.02
CA ARG A 193 17.71 -3.15 12.74
C ARG A 193 16.23 -3.27 13.06
N ARG A 194 15.45 -3.91 12.19
CA ARG A 194 14.02 -4.18 12.43
C ARG A 194 13.85 -5.10 13.64
N LEU A 195 14.60 -6.21 13.69
CA LEU A 195 14.55 -7.16 14.80
C LEU A 195 15.03 -6.54 16.12
N SER A 196 16.09 -5.73 16.07
CA SER A 196 16.60 -5.03 17.26
C SER A 196 15.61 -4.02 17.83
N ARG A 197 14.93 -3.25 16.95
CA ARG A 197 13.86 -2.32 17.38
C ARG A 197 12.70 -3.07 18.02
N TRP A 198 12.30 -4.19 17.43
CA TRP A 198 11.23 -5.05 17.96
C TRP A 198 11.55 -5.51 19.38
N LEU A 199 12.75 -6.06 19.64
CA LEU A 199 13.18 -6.43 21.00
C LEU A 199 13.18 -5.22 21.95
N GLY A 200 13.62 -4.06 21.47
CA GLY A 200 13.62 -2.82 22.25
C GLY A 200 12.22 -2.40 22.71
N ASP A 201 11.18 -2.63 21.91
CA ASP A 201 9.79 -2.31 22.30
C ASP A 201 9.31 -3.20 23.45
N TYR A 202 9.65 -4.50 23.43
CA TYR A 202 9.31 -5.44 24.52
C TYR A 202 10.15 -5.23 25.78
N ARG A 203 11.43 -4.83 25.65
CA ARG A 203 12.27 -4.43 26.79
C ARG A 203 11.72 -3.22 27.53
N ARG A 204 11.05 -2.30 26.82
CA ARG A 204 10.38 -1.14 27.42
C ARG A 204 9.00 -1.48 28.02
N GLY A 205 8.65 -2.76 28.11
CA GLY A 205 7.40 -3.23 28.69
C GLY A 205 6.15 -2.95 27.85
N ARG A 206 6.29 -2.60 26.57
CA ARG A 206 5.11 -2.34 25.72
C ARG A 206 4.43 -3.67 25.38
N ASN A 207 3.16 -3.81 25.79
CA ASN A 207 2.29 -4.96 25.46
C ASN A 207 2.88 -6.34 25.81
N LEU A 208 3.63 -6.42 26.92
CA LEU A 208 4.24 -7.66 27.42
C LEU A 208 3.31 -8.30 28.46
N THR A 209 2.56 -9.33 28.06
CA THR A 209 1.79 -10.16 28.99
C THR A 209 2.71 -11.23 29.62
N PRO A 210 2.33 -11.83 30.76
CA PRO A 210 3.09 -12.91 31.39
C PRO A 210 3.36 -14.09 30.43
N GLU A 211 2.40 -14.43 29.58
CA GLU A 211 2.51 -15.53 28.61
C GLU A 211 3.56 -15.20 27.54
N ARG A 212 3.54 -13.96 27.02
CA ARG A 212 4.56 -13.49 26.06
C ARG A 212 5.94 -13.41 26.68
N ARG A 213 6.02 -13.07 27.96
CA ARG A 213 7.28 -13.06 28.72
C ARG A 213 7.85 -14.47 28.80
N ALA A 214 7.06 -15.44 29.26
CA ALA A 214 7.46 -16.83 29.38
C ALA A 214 7.96 -17.40 28.04
N PHE A 215 7.21 -17.17 26.96
CA PHE A 215 7.60 -17.61 25.62
C PHE A 215 8.89 -16.97 25.12
N LEU A 216 9.12 -15.68 25.40
CA LEU A 216 10.40 -15.03 25.07
C LEU A 216 11.58 -15.58 25.90
N ASP A 217 11.34 -15.87 27.18
CA ASP A 217 12.38 -16.44 28.04
C ASP A 217 12.75 -17.87 27.61
N GLU A 218 11.78 -18.67 27.17
CA GLU A 218 11.98 -20.00 26.60
C GLU A 218 12.74 -19.97 25.26
N HIS A 219 12.27 -19.16 24.30
CA HIS A 219 12.81 -19.18 22.94
C HIS A 219 14.01 -18.24 22.71
N LEU A 220 14.20 -17.23 23.58
CA LEU A 220 15.26 -16.22 23.45
C LEU A 220 15.96 -15.94 24.80
N PRO A 221 16.61 -16.92 25.43
CA PRO A 221 17.15 -16.75 26.79
C PRO A 221 18.13 -15.57 26.89
N GLY A 222 17.88 -14.59 27.77
CA GLY A 222 18.71 -13.38 27.90
C GLY A 222 18.33 -12.24 26.95
N TRP A 223 17.20 -12.33 26.24
CA TRP A 223 16.68 -11.23 25.40
C TRP A 223 16.46 -9.92 26.17
N ALA A 224 16.17 -10.01 27.47
CA ALA A 224 15.86 -8.88 28.34
C ALA A 224 17.08 -8.04 28.74
N ILE A 225 18.29 -8.54 28.54
CA ILE A 225 19.52 -7.82 28.89
C ILE A 225 19.76 -6.73 27.84
N ASP A 226 19.68 -5.47 28.25
CA ASP A 226 19.96 -4.36 27.36
C ASP A 226 21.48 -4.22 27.16
N GLY A 227 21.93 -4.18 25.90
CA GLY A 227 23.35 -3.98 25.55
C GLY A 227 23.90 -2.59 25.94
N ARG A 228 23.09 -1.77 26.63
CA ARG A 228 23.52 -0.51 27.25
C ARG A 228 24.02 -0.69 28.68
N PHE A 229 23.83 -1.86 29.30
CA PHE A 229 24.49 -2.19 30.56
C PHE A 229 25.81 -2.90 30.27
N ARG A 230 26.88 -2.13 30.40
CA ARG A 230 28.24 -2.65 30.60
C ARG A 230 28.21 -3.67 31.75
N SER A 231 29.00 -4.72 31.56
CA SER A 231 29.40 -5.69 32.59
C SER A 231 29.50 -5.07 33.98
N GLY A 232 28.84 -5.68 34.97
CA GLY A 232 29.09 -5.35 36.37
C GLY A 232 27.90 -5.52 37.31
N ARG A 233 27.34 -6.72 37.39
CA ARG A 233 26.99 -7.37 38.67
C ARG A 233 26.34 -8.73 38.43
N THR A 234 27.14 -9.75 38.68
CA THR A 234 26.72 -11.07 39.14
C THR A 234 25.73 -10.87 40.29
N ALA A 235 24.49 -11.31 40.13
CA ALA A 235 23.61 -11.57 41.27
C ALA A 235 23.62 -13.09 41.49
N HIS A 236 24.62 -13.54 42.24
CA HIS A 236 24.40 -14.69 43.11
C HIS A 236 23.22 -14.37 44.01
N ARG A 237 22.19 -15.20 43.97
CA ARG A 237 21.54 -15.63 45.21
C ARG A 237 20.85 -16.97 45.00
N GLN A 238 21.56 -18.01 45.42
CA GLN A 238 20.94 -19.16 46.06
C GLN A 238 20.02 -18.67 47.19
N ALA A 239 18.85 -19.28 47.32
CA ALA A 239 18.30 -19.63 48.62
C ALA A 239 17.37 -20.82 48.39
N ALA A 240 17.89 -22.00 48.72
CA ALA A 240 17.07 -23.10 49.20
C ALA A 240 16.68 -22.80 50.65
N ALA A 241 15.41 -23.00 50.97
CA ALA A 241 14.90 -23.54 52.22
C ALA A 241 13.49 -24.06 51.94
#